data_AF-A0A2V8N6J7-F1
#
_entry.id   AF-A0A2V8N6J7-F1
#
_cell.length_a   1.000
_cell.length_b   1.000
_cell.length_c   1.000
_cell.angle_alpha   90.00
_cell.angle_beta   90.00
_cell.angle_gamma   90.00
#
_symmetry.space_group_name_H-M   'P 1'
#
loop_
_entity.id
_entity.type
_entity.pdbx_description
1 polymer ?
#
loop_
_entity_poly.entity_id
_entity_poly.type
_entity_poly.pdbx_seq_one_letter_code
_entity_poly.pdbx_strand_id
1 'polypeptide(L)'
;MIKKAFALLLFIIALPLCSSSAPLGIYAPFKHKSEAEIARMTPAQRVDEWCYEQVNHRFDLDDNQGELIEKYIWRDGLAALPRIIEILDEYDPTRASGRSGNKGERFDAVLMLLDVLDHRVVRLRGTEEGRRAVDSLEGVVKRMRMAGYSQKDEVKWSKYERYDFTALNLGWIKGINDVDNSVKDTLWVRYKIQMSKEELLAFSNFLIARDPTYPSWSDAEHIKGDKINEAGNPIWVYVMKKPERFYEAYLEFKKTKQ
;
A
#
# COMPACT_ATOMS: atom_id res chain seq x y z
N MET A 1 -3.02 -86.87 -19.63
CA MET A 1 -2.37 -85.57 -19.90
C MET A 1 -2.55 -84.70 -18.66
N ILE A 2 -1.55 -84.62 -17.77
CA ILE A 2 -0.64 -83.45 -17.64
C ILE A 2 -1.49 -82.20 -17.34
N LYS A 3 -1.53 -81.55 -16.17
CA LYS A 3 -0.63 -81.45 -15.01
C LYS A 3 -1.43 -80.80 -13.84
N LYS A 4 -1.15 -81.27 -12.61
CA LYS A 4 -0.96 -80.53 -11.33
C LYS A 4 -2.14 -79.68 -10.77
N ALA A 5 -2.70 -79.91 -9.57
CA ALA A 5 -2.15 -80.08 -8.21
C ALA A 5 -2.25 -78.79 -7.36
N PHE A 6 -2.91 -78.94 -6.20
CA PHE A 6 -2.71 -78.27 -4.90
C PHE A 6 -3.17 -76.79 -4.78
N ALA A 7 -4.16 -76.46 -3.94
CA ALA A 7 -4.19 -76.50 -2.46
C ALA A 7 -3.35 -75.39 -1.80
N LEU A 8 -4.08 -74.46 -1.18
CA LEU A 8 -3.87 -73.85 0.14
C LEU A 8 -2.44 -73.46 0.54
N LEU A 9 -2.18 -72.16 0.69
CA LEU A 9 -1.34 -71.69 1.81
C LEU A 9 -1.66 -70.24 2.17
N LEU A 10 -2.03 -70.03 3.43
CA LEU A 10 -1.89 -68.76 4.11
C LEU A 10 -0.46 -68.27 3.95
N PHE A 11 -0.29 -67.05 3.45
CA PHE A 11 0.85 -66.22 3.79
C PHE A 11 0.36 -64.81 4.05
N ILE A 12 0.30 -64.48 5.34
CA ILE A 12 0.31 -63.11 5.85
C ILE A 12 1.66 -62.54 5.41
N ILE A 13 1.65 -61.80 4.31
CA ILE A 13 2.77 -60.91 3.99
C ILE A 13 2.54 -59.66 4.81
N ALA A 14 3.37 -59.51 5.85
CA ALA A 14 3.66 -58.25 6.48
C ALA A 14 4.17 -57.28 5.41
N LEU A 15 3.25 -56.53 4.80
CA LEU A 15 3.57 -55.27 4.16
C LEU A 15 3.84 -54.29 5.30
N PRO A 16 5.01 -53.64 5.36
CA PRO A 16 5.12 -52.45 6.18
C PRO A 16 4.11 -51.48 5.57
N LEU A 17 3.04 -51.22 6.32
CA LEU A 17 2.34 -49.96 6.27
C LEU A 17 3.40 -48.90 6.57
N CYS A 18 4.18 -48.52 5.55
CA CYS A 18 4.70 -47.17 5.44
C CYS A 18 3.46 -46.30 5.25
N SER A 19 2.76 -46.08 6.36
CA SER A 19 1.98 -44.90 6.62
C SER A 19 2.90 -43.72 6.40
N SER A 20 3.00 -43.26 5.15
CA SER A 20 3.36 -41.88 4.86
C SER A 20 2.19 -41.00 5.29
N SER A 21 1.86 -41.04 6.58
CA SER A 21 1.40 -39.85 7.26
C SER A 21 2.60 -38.92 7.25
N ALA A 22 2.76 -38.17 6.14
CA ALA A 22 3.47 -36.92 6.21
C ALA A 22 2.87 -36.20 7.44
N PRO A 23 3.68 -35.84 8.45
CA PRO A 23 3.14 -35.08 9.55
C PRO A 23 2.49 -33.86 8.92
N LEU A 24 1.18 -33.71 9.14
CA LEU A 24 0.48 -32.45 8.97
C LEU A 24 1.40 -31.40 9.57
N GLY A 25 2.02 -30.60 8.71
CA GLY A 25 2.95 -29.57 9.14
C GLY A 25 2.22 -28.77 10.20
N ILE A 26 2.72 -28.85 11.42
CA ILE A 26 2.28 -27.99 12.51
C ILE A 26 2.51 -26.60 11.96
N TYR A 27 1.43 -25.90 11.58
CA TYR A 27 1.48 -24.48 11.31
C TYR A 27 2.10 -23.87 12.56
N ALA A 28 3.37 -23.47 12.49
CA ALA A 28 3.96 -22.71 13.56
C ALA A 28 3.02 -21.51 13.77
N PRO A 29 2.50 -21.29 14.99
CA PRO A 29 1.60 -20.18 15.22
C PRO A 29 2.31 -18.91 14.76
N PHE A 30 1.62 -18.14 13.91
CA PHE A 30 2.11 -16.85 13.49
C PHE A 30 2.46 -16.04 14.74
N LYS A 31 3.67 -15.50 14.79
CA LYS A 31 4.18 -14.79 15.96
C LYS A 31 4.58 -13.39 15.55
N HIS A 32 3.78 -12.43 15.99
CA HIS A 32 4.10 -11.02 15.92
C HIS A 32 5.44 -10.74 16.61
N LYS A 33 6.26 -9.90 15.97
CA LYS A 33 7.46 -9.35 16.62
C LYS A 33 7.07 -8.33 17.67
N SER A 34 7.80 -8.30 18.77
CA SER A 34 7.65 -7.24 19.77
C SER A 34 8.08 -5.88 19.21
N GLU A 35 7.58 -4.79 19.81
CA GLU A 35 8.03 -3.43 19.46
C GLU A 35 9.56 -3.28 19.58
N ALA A 36 10.19 -3.92 20.58
CA ALA A 36 11.64 -3.90 20.75
C ALA A 36 12.39 -4.60 19.60
N GLU A 37 11.82 -5.65 19.02
CA GLU A 37 12.37 -6.31 17.83
C GLU A 37 12.22 -5.41 16.59
N ILE A 38 11.04 -4.84 16.37
CA ILE A 38 10.76 -3.92 15.24
C ILE A 38 11.64 -2.67 15.33
N ALA A 39 11.83 -2.11 16.53
CA ALA A 39 12.66 -0.93 16.74
C ALA A 39 14.12 -1.14 16.34
N ARG A 40 14.64 -2.38 16.42
CA ARG A 40 16.03 -2.73 16.05
C ARG A 40 16.21 -3.10 14.58
N MET A 41 15.13 -3.25 13.83
CA MET A 41 15.19 -3.54 12.41
C MET A 41 15.78 -2.36 11.61
N THR A 42 16.38 -2.68 10.48
CA THR A 42 16.67 -1.69 9.44
C THR A 42 15.39 -1.29 8.70
N PRO A 43 15.37 -0.15 8.00
CA PRO A 43 14.21 0.25 7.19
C PRO A 43 13.74 -0.84 6.22
N ALA A 44 14.67 -1.51 5.52
CA ALA A 44 14.35 -2.60 4.60
C ALA A 44 13.67 -3.78 5.32
N GLN A 45 14.20 -4.17 6.49
CA GLN A 45 13.61 -5.25 7.29
C GLN A 45 12.20 -4.91 7.79
N ARG A 46 11.91 -3.64 8.10
CA ARG A 46 10.55 -3.23 8.49
C ARG A 46 9.57 -3.29 7.33
N VAL A 47 10.00 -2.93 6.12
CA VAL A 47 9.19 -3.12 4.91
C VAL A 47 8.91 -4.61 4.66
N ASP A 48 9.91 -5.47 4.81
CA ASP A 48 9.71 -6.92 4.67
C ASP A 48 8.79 -7.48 5.78
N GLU A 49 8.92 -6.99 7.01
CA GLU A 49 8.03 -7.35 8.12
C GLU A 49 6.58 -6.90 7.85
N TRP A 50 6.39 -5.66 7.37
CA TRP A 50 5.06 -5.18 6.96
C TRP A 50 4.45 -6.10 5.90
N CYS A 51 5.20 -6.42 4.86
CA CYS A 51 4.74 -7.36 3.84
C CYS A 51 4.40 -8.73 4.42
N TYR A 52 5.20 -9.23 5.37
CA TYR A 52 4.95 -10.51 6.03
C TYR A 52 3.67 -10.49 6.85
N GLU A 53 3.43 -9.45 7.66
CA GLU A 53 2.19 -9.29 8.43
C GLU A 53 0.98 -9.20 7.50
N GLN A 54 1.00 -8.33 6.48
CA GLN A 54 -0.12 -8.14 5.55
C GLN A 54 -0.46 -9.40 4.74
N VAL A 55 0.54 -10.24 4.43
CA VAL A 55 0.33 -11.52 3.75
C VAL A 55 -0.40 -12.53 4.64
N ASN A 56 -0.14 -12.52 5.95
CA ASN A 56 -0.66 -13.53 6.89
C ASN A 56 -1.94 -13.08 7.63
N HIS A 57 -2.15 -11.77 7.81
CA HIS A 57 -3.27 -11.18 8.56
C HIS A 57 -4.29 -10.44 7.69
N ARG A 58 -4.30 -10.72 6.38
CA ARG A 58 -5.19 -10.06 5.43
C ARG A 58 -6.63 -10.06 5.95
N PHE A 59 -7.21 -8.87 6.16
CA PHE A 59 -8.58 -8.61 6.67
C PHE A 59 -8.79 -8.75 8.18
N ASP A 60 -7.73 -8.79 9.00
CA ASP A 60 -7.85 -8.71 10.46
C ASP A 60 -7.98 -7.24 10.90
N LEU A 61 -9.21 -6.83 11.24
CA LEU A 61 -9.53 -5.45 11.64
C LEU A 61 -9.03 -5.10 13.06
N ASP A 62 -8.61 -6.09 13.84
CA ASP A 62 -8.12 -5.92 15.21
C ASP A 62 -6.58 -5.98 15.30
N ASP A 63 -5.89 -6.06 14.15
CA ASP A 63 -4.43 -6.19 14.11
C ASP A 63 -3.69 -4.85 14.32
N ASN A 64 -3.43 -4.55 15.60
CA ASN A 64 -2.61 -3.41 16.02
C ASN A 64 -1.12 -3.54 15.61
N GLN A 65 -0.68 -4.72 15.13
CA GLN A 65 0.70 -4.94 14.71
C GLN A 65 1.05 -4.15 13.45
N GLY A 66 0.10 -4.04 12.51
CA GLY A 66 0.23 -3.21 11.32
C GLY A 66 0.57 -1.76 11.69
N GLU A 67 -0.24 -1.15 12.55
CA GLU A 67 -0.03 0.22 13.02
C GLU A 67 1.34 0.41 13.70
N LEU A 68 1.77 -0.60 14.48
CA LEU A 68 3.06 -0.58 15.16
C LEU A 68 4.23 -0.55 14.16
N ILE A 69 4.21 -1.41 13.15
CA ILE A 69 5.28 -1.46 12.13
C ILE A 69 5.26 -0.18 11.30
N GLU A 70 4.07 0.23 10.89
CA GLU A 70 3.83 1.42 10.09
C GLU A 70 4.40 2.68 10.75
N LYS A 71 4.18 2.87 12.06
CA LYS A 71 4.79 3.95 12.86
C LYS A 71 6.30 4.05 12.67
N TYR A 72 7.01 2.93 12.62
CA TYR A 72 8.46 2.94 12.42
C TYR A 72 8.83 3.20 10.96
N ILE A 73 8.05 2.70 9.99
CA ILE A 73 8.27 2.97 8.57
C ILE A 73 8.06 4.47 8.26
N TRP A 74 7.07 5.11 8.87
CA TRP A 74 6.87 6.56 8.74
C TRP A 74 8.09 7.35 9.21
N ARG A 75 8.70 6.92 10.32
CA ARG A 75 9.94 7.51 10.84
C ARG A 75 11.12 7.28 9.91
N ASP A 76 11.19 6.12 9.25
CA ASP A 76 12.23 5.84 8.26
C ASP A 76 12.07 6.70 7.00
N GLY A 77 10.83 7.05 6.64
CA GLY A 77 10.50 7.94 5.53
C GLY A 77 11.09 7.47 4.20
N LEU A 78 11.87 8.32 3.54
CA LEU A 78 12.52 8.01 2.26
C LEU A 78 13.46 6.79 2.35
N ALA A 79 14.00 6.45 3.52
CA ALA A 79 14.91 5.32 3.69
C ALA A 79 14.21 3.96 3.50
N ALA A 80 12.88 3.90 3.55
CA ALA A 80 12.10 2.69 3.26
C ALA A 80 11.93 2.45 1.74
N LEU A 81 12.03 3.50 0.91
CA LEU A 81 11.74 3.43 -0.53
C LEU A 81 12.59 2.44 -1.32
N PRO A 82 13.90 2.25 -1.07
CA PRO A 82 14.68 1.28 -1.83
C PRO A 82 14.08 -0.13 -1.80
N ARG A 83 13.65 -0.60 -0.62
CA ARG A 83 13.04 -1.94 -0.51
C ARG A 83 11.64 -1.99 -1.11
N ILE A 84 10.86 -0.92 -0.98
CA ILE A 84 9.55 -0.80 -1.64
C ILE A 84 9.70 -0.92 -3.16
N ILE A 85 10.66 -0.20 -3.75
CA ILE A 85 10.97 -0.23 -5.19
C ILE A 85 11.30 -1.65 -5.65
N GLU A 86 12.19 -2.35 -4.94
CA GLU A 86 12.52 -3.74 -5.26
C GLU A 86 11.28 -4.64 -5.30
N ILE A 87 10.37 -4.51 -4.33
CA ILE A 87 9.14 -5.32 -4.26
C ILE A 87 8.16 -4.98 -5.39
N LEU A 88 8.04 -3.69 -5.74
CA LEU A 88 7.26 -3.27 -6.92
C LEU A 88 7.81 -3.93 -8.19
N ASP A 89 9.13 -3.92 -8.36
CA ASP A 89 9.80 -4.47 -9.54
C ASP A 89 9.84 -6.00 -9.58
N GLU A 90 9.81 -6.67 -8.43
CA GLU A 90 9.66 -8.13 -8.32
C GLU A 90 8.31 -8.64 -8.85
N TYR A 91 7.26 -7.80 -8.78
CA TYR A 91 5.91 -8.14 -9.24
C TYR A 91 5.76 -7.93 -10.76
N ASP A 92 5.65 -9.05 -11.46
CA ASP A 92 5.42 -9.10 -12.90
C ASP A 92 4.24 -10.03 -13.23
N PRO A 93 3.02 -9.50 -13.41
CA PRO A 93 1.85 -10.31 -13.70
C PRO A 93 1.88 -10.96 -15.10
N THR A 94 2.83 -10.59 -15.96
CA THR A 94 2.99 -11.16 -17.31
C THR A 94 3.71 -12.52 -17.28
N ARG A 95 4.39 -12.86 -16.18
CA ARG A 95 5.20 -14.08 -16.03
C ARG A 95 4.72 -14.93 -14.85
N ALA A 96 4.80 -16.24 -14.96
CA ALA A 96 4.44 -17.15 -13.87
C ALA A 96 5.30 -16.91 -12.61
N SER A 97 6.62 -16.72 -12.79
CA SER A 97 7.56 -16.43 -11.69
C SER A 97 7.36 -15.04 -11.05
N GLY A 98 6.70 -14.11 -11.75
CA GLY A 98 6.32 -12.80 -11.22
C GLY A 98 5.01 -12.81 -10.43
N ARG A 99 4.28 -13.94 -10.46
CA ARG A 99 3.01 -14.14 -9.72
C ARG A 99 3.12 -15.15 -8.57
N SER A 100 4.21 -15.91 -8.48
CA SER A 100 4.43 -16.92 -7.45
C SER A 100 4.95 -16.34 -6.13
N GLY A 101 4.86 -17.09 -5.03
CA GLY A 101 5.56 -16.78 -3.78
C GLY A 101 5.09 -15.49 -3.10
N ASN A 102 3.77 -15.25 -3.08
CA ASN A 102 3.11 -14.09 -2.47
C ASN A 102 3.53 -12.72 -3.04
N LYS A 103 4.16 -12.66 -4.22
CA LYS A 103 4.60 -11.40 -4.83
C LYS A 103 3.46 -10.42 -5.09
N GLY A 104 2.26 -10.91 -5.42
CA GLY A 104 1.09 -10.06 -5.60
C GLY A 104 0.61 -9.44 -4.30
N GLU A 105 0.64 -10.20 -3.21
CA GLU A 105 0.26 -9.76 -1.87
C GLU A 105 1.30 -8.79 -1.29
N ARG A 106 2.59 -9.07 -1.49
CA ARG A 106 3.67 -8.14 -1.11
C ARG A 106 3.58 -6.83 -1.90
N PHE A 107 3.24 -6.91 -3.20
CA PHE A 107 2.95 -5.74 -4.02
C PHE A 107 1.78 -4.92 -3.44
N ASP A 108 0.65 -5.55 -3.11
CA ASP A 108 -0.50 -4.86 -2.50
C ASP A 108 -0.08 -4.15 -1.19
N ALA A 109 0.71 -4.84 -0.35
CA ALA A 109 1.18 -4.32 0.92
C ALA A 109 2.09 -3.09 0.74
N VAL A 110 3.05 -3.11 -0.19
CA VAL A 110 3.92 -1.94 -0.41
C VAL A 110 3.22 -0.81 -1.14
N LEU A 111 2.17 -1.09 -1.92
CA LEU A 111 1.33 -0.05 -2.52
C LEU A 111 0.64 0.79 -1.42
N MET A 112 0.14 0.13 -0.37
CA MET A 112 -0.43 0.82 0.80
C MET A 112 0.61 1.69 1.51
N LEU A 113 1.82 1.16 1.74
CA LEU A 113 2.90 1.97 2.33
C LEU A 113 3.26 3.18 1.48
N LEU A 114 3.26 3.03 0.16
CA LEU A 114 3.62 4.11 -0.75
C LEU A 114 2.60 5.26 -0.67
N ASP A 115 1.30 4.94 -0.67
CA ASP A 115 0.23 5.92 -0.45
C ASP A 115 0.38 6.62 0.90
N VAL A 116 0.64 5.87 1.97
CA VAL A 116 0.79 6.48 3.29
C VAL A 116 2.02 7.38 3.38
N LEU A 117 3.17 6.97 2.85
CA LEU A 117 4.36 7.82 2.80
C LEU A 117 4.08 9.11 2.03
N ASP A 118 3.40 9.00 0.88
CA ASP A 118 3.02 10.12 0.02
C ASP A 118 2.01 11.09 0.68
N HIS A 119 1.12 10.55 1.52
CA HIS A 119 0.08 11.30 2.22
C HIS A 119 0.50 11.85 3.58
N ARG A 120 1.39 11.19 4.32
CA ARG A 120 1.71 11.53 5.73
C ARG A 120 3.12 12.04 5.95
N VAL A 121 4.08 11.63 5.12
CA VAL A 121 5.50 11.90 5.37
C VAL A 121 6.03 12.92 4.38
N VAL A 122 5.90 12.64 3.08
CA VAL A 122 6.56 13.39 2.03
C VAL A 122 5.86 13.18 0.70
N ARG A 123 5.62 14.24 -0.07
CA ARG A 123 5.11 14.08 -1.44
C ARG A 123 6.20 13.43 -2.29
N LEU A 124 5.96 12.19 -2.74
CA LEU A 124 6.98 11.39 -3.41
C LEU A 124 7.48 12.06 -4.69
N ARG A 125 6.57 12.66 -5.47
CA ARG A 125 6.92 13.42 -6.70
C ARG A 125 7.88 14.59 -6.46
N GLY A 126 7.99 15.06 -5.22
CA GLY A 126 8.87 16.14 -4.80
C GLY A 126 10.32 15.75 -4.56
N THR A 127 10.63 14.45 -4.48
CA THR A 127 11.96 13.94 -4.11
C THR A 127 12.53 13.04 -5.20
N GLU A 128 13.85 12.89 -5.24
CA GLU A 128 14.51 12.04 -6.24
C GLU A 128 14.19 10.55 -6.02
N GLU A 129 14.29 10.09 -4.78
CA GLU A 129 13.96 8.74 -4.36
C GLU A 129 12.47 8.44 -4.58
N GLY A 130 11.60 9.39 -4.25
CA GLY A 130 10.16 9.25 -4.48
C GLY A 130 9.80 9.17 -5.97
N ARG A 131 10.46 9.93 -6.85
CA ARG A 131 10.28 9.81 -8.30
C ARG A 131 10.65 8.43 -8.82
N ARG A 132 11.72 7.81 -8.30
CA ARG A 132 12.06 6.41 -8.67
C ARG A 132 10.98 5.42 -8.26
N ALA A 133 10.37 5.60 -7.08
CA ALA A 133 9.24 4.77 -6.66
C ALA A 133 8.01 4.96 -7.56
N VAL A 134 7.74 6.20 -7.99
CA VAL A 134 6.69 6.49 -8.99
C VAL A 134 6.99 5.79 -10.31
N ASP A 135 8.22 5.85 -10.80
CA ASP A 135 8.61 5.20 -12.07
C ASP A 135 8.45 3.67 -12.01
N SER A 136 8.85 3.02 -10.91
CA SER A 136 8.61 1.58 -10.73
C SER A 136 7.11 1.25 -10.67
N LEU A 137 6.30 2.07 -10.00
CA LEU A 137 4.83 1.91 -9.99
C LEU A 137 4.24 2.05 -11.40
N GLU A 138 4.69 3.02 -12.20
CA GLU A 138 4.30 3.14 -13.61
C GLU A 138 4.68 1.89 -14.41
N GLY A 139 5.87 1.34 -14.16
CA GLY A 139 6.33 0.08 -14.72
C GLY A 139 5.37 -1.07 -14.41
N VAL A 140 4.94 -1.20 -13.15
CA VAL A 140 3.96 -2.21 -12.74
C VAL A 140 2.62 -2.02 -13.47
N VAL A 141 2.09 -0.79 -13.54
CA VAL A 141 0.82 -0.50 -14.23
C VAL A 141 0.89 -0.92 -15.71
N LYS A 142 2.03 -0.65 -16.37
CA LYS A 142 2.26 -1.11 -17.77
C LYS A 142 2.24 -2.64 -17.85
N ARG A 143 2.94 -3.35 -16.95
CA ARG A 143 2.93 -4.82 -16.89
C ARG A 143 1.54 -5.40 -16.61
N MET A 144 0.75 -4.77 -15.74
CA MET A 144 -0.64 -5.16 -15.46
C MET A 144 -1.53 -5.03 -16.70
N ARG A 145 -1.42 -3.93 -17.45
CA ARG A 145 -2.14 -3.76 -18.73
C ARG A 145 -1.76 -4.85 -19.73
N MET A 146 -0.46 -5.12 -19.89
CA MET A 146 0.02 -6.19 -20.77
C MET A 146 -0.48 -7.59 -20.35
N ALA A 147 -0.69 -7.81 -19.05
CA ALA A 147 -1.26 -9.04 -18.51
C ALA A 147 -2.80 -9.12 -18.58
N GLY A 148 -3.47 -8.12 -19.19
CA GLY A 148 -4.92 -8.07 -19.37
C GLY A 148 -5.71 -7.56 -18.16
N TYR A 149 -5.06 -7.07 -17.09
CA TYR A 149 -5.77 -6.73 -15.85
C TYR A 149 -6.74 -5.55 -16.02
N SER A 150 -6.57 -4.72 -17.05
CA SER A 150 -7.46 -3.59 -17.33
C SER A 150 -8.79 -3.97 -17.99
N GLN A 151 -9.00 -5.24 -18.36
CA GLN A 151 -10.19 -5.71 -19.09
C GLN A 151 -11.22 -6.31 -18.14
N LYS A 152 -12.12 -5.48 -17.59
CA LYS A 152 -13.10 -5.85 -16.55
C LYS A 152 -13.89 -7.14 -16.84
N ASP A 153 -14.26 -7.35 -18.10
CA ASP A 153 -15.11 -8.48 -18.51
C ASP A 153 -14.32 -9.75 -18.86
N GLU A 154 -12.99 -9.67 -18.96
CA GLU A 154 -12.12 -10.76 -19.44
C GLU A 154 -11.22 -11.36 -18.33
N VAL A 155 -11.20 -10.75 -17.13
CA VAL A 155 -10.37 -11.21 -16.00
C VAL A 155 -11.18 -11.43 -14.74
N LYS A 156 -10.61 -12.23 -13.80
CA LYS A 156 -11.14 -12.32 -12.44
C LYS A 156 -11.25 -10.91 -11.85
N TRP A 157 -12.40 -10.60 -11.26
CA TRP A 157 -12.72 -9.31 -10.63
C TRP A 157 -11.58 -8.74 -9.78
N SER A 158 -10.97 -9.56 -8.93
CA SER A 158 -9.85 -9.15 -8.07
C SER A 158 -8.61 -8.65 -8.80
N LYS A 159 -8.36 -9.10 -10.04
CA LYS A 159 -7.27 -8.60 -10.88
C LYS A 159 -7.58 -7.21 -11.44
N TYR A 160 -8.83 -7.03 -11.86
CA TYR A 160 -9.32 -5.75 -12.35
C TYR A 160 -9.29 -4.69 -11.24
N GLU A 161 -9.79 -5.04 -10.06
CA GLU A 161 -9.73 -4.16 -8.87
C GLU A 161 -8.30 -3.78 -8.50
N ARG A 162 -7.36 -4.74 -8.50
CA ARG A 162 -5.95 -4.44 -8.23
C ARG A 162 -5.40 -3.43 -9.24
N TYR A 163 -5.70 -3.59 -10.53
CA TYR A 163 -5.26 -2.63 -11.56
C TYR A 163 -5.89 -1.25 -11.36
N ASP A 164 -7.21 -1.18 -11.18
CA ASP A 164 -7.93 0.08 -11.03
C ASP A 164 -7.46 0.85 -9.80
N PHE A 165 -7.32 0.17 -8.66
CA PHE A 165 -6.77 0.74 -7.44
C PHE A 165 -5.33 1.22 -7.61
N THR A 166 -4.48 0.43 -8.27
CA THR A 166 -3.08 0.82 -8.54
C THR A 166 -3.02 2.06 -9.44
N ALA A 167 -3.84 2.11 -10.49
CA ALA A 167 -3.89 3.24 -11.42
C ALA A 167 -4.42 4.51 -10.74
N LEU A 168 -5.41 4.38 -9.86
CA LEU A 168 -5.93 5.48 -9.03
C LEU A 168 -4.85 6.05 -8.10
N ASN A 169 -4.15 5.18 -7.35
CA ASN A 169 -3.05 5.56 -6.46
C ASN A 169 -1.94 6.29 -7.22
N LEU A 170 -1.52 5.75 -8.37
CA LEU A 170 -0.53 6.41 -9.24
C LEU A 170 -1.01 7.82 -9.66
N GLY A 171 -2.30 7.98 -9.97
CA GLY A 171 -2.91 9.27 -10.29
C GLY A 171 -2.83 10.27 -9.12
N TRP A 172 -3.10 9.81 -7.90
CA TRP A 172 -3.01 10.62 -6.68
C TRP A 172 -1.58 11.02 -6.34
N ILE A 173 -0.64 10.08 -6.39
CA ILE A 173 0.79 10.34 -6.11
C ILE A 173 1.37 11.36 -7.10
N LYS A 174 0.98 11.29 -8.38
CA LYS A 174 1.42 12.25 -9.40
C LYS A 174 0.69 13.58 -9.33
N GLY A 175 -0.47 13.63 -8.68
CA GLY A 175 -1.41 14.75 -8.72
C GLY A 175 -1.77 15.31 -7.36
N ILE A 176 -3.06 15.59 -7.19
CA ILE A 176 -3.70 15.96 -5.93
C ILE A 176 -4.11 14.66 -5.24
N ASN A 177 -3.75 14.51 -3.97
CA ASN A 177 -4.26 13.42 -3.13
C ASN A 177 -5.04 13.98 -1.93
N ASP A 178 -5.32 13.13 -0.95
CA ASP A 178 -6.14 13.49 0.20
C ASP A 178 -5.48 14.51 1.15
N VAL A 179 -4.15 14.58 1.22
CA VAL A 179 -3.48 15.58 2.07
C VAL A 179 -3.65 16.97 1.46
N ASP A 180 -3.57 17.08 0.13
CA ASP A 180 -3.85 18.31 -0.60
C ASP A 180 -5.30 18.77 -0.41
N ASN A 181 -6.24 17.83 -0.49
CA ASN A 181 -7.66 18.13 -0.22
C ASN A 181 -7.88 18.57 1.23
N SER A 182 -7.23 17.94 2.20
CA SER A 182 -7.29 18.33 3.61
C SER A 182 -6.72 19.74 3.83
N VAL A 183 -5.65 20.12 3.13
CA VAL A 183 -5.13 21.50 3.15
C VAL A 183 -6.16 22.48 2.57
N LYS A 184 -6.77 22.16 1.42
CA LYS A 184 -7.83 22.98 0.83
C LYS A 184 -9.00 23.17 1.79
N ASP A 185 -9.48 22.08 2.37
CA ASP A 185 -10.61 22.08 3.29
C ASP A 185 -10.29 22.90 4.55
N THR A 186 -9.05 22.81 5.04
CA THR A 186 -8.56 23.66 6.14
C THR A 186 -8.62 25.14 5.79
N LEU A 187 -8.07 25.52 4.64
CA LEU A 187 -8.04 26.91 4.19
C LEU A 187 -9.45 27.46 3.97
N TRP A 188 -10.36 26.64 3.47
CA TRP A 188 -11.76 26.99 3.34
C TRP A 188 -12.47 27.15 4.69
N VAL A 189 -12.38 26.15 5.57
CA VAL A 189 -13.12 26.15 6.85
C VAL A 189 -12.62 27.26 7.77
N ARG A 190 -11.30 27.35 7.96
CA ARG A 190 -10.66 28.25 8.94
C ARG A 190 -10.48 29.67 8.43
N TYR A 191 -10.15 29.85 7.15
CA TYR A 191 -9.77 31.15 6.58
C TYR A 191 -10.67 31.65 5.45
N LYS A 192 -11.75 30.91 5.13
CA LYS A 192 -12.73 31.24 4.08
C LYS A 192 -12.12 31.38 2.67
N ILE A 193 -10.97 30.75 2.44
CA ILE A 193 -10.30 30.70 1.14
C ILE A 193 -10.87 29.53 0.34
N GLN A 194 -11.46 29.82 -0.81
CA GLN A 194 -11.90 28.80 -1.76
C GLN A 194 -10.87 28.66 -2.88
N MET A 195 -10.46 27.43 -3.18
CA MET A 195 -9.55 27.13 -4.29
C MET A 195 -10.24 26.25 -5.32
N SER A 196 -10.04 26.57 -6.60
CA SER A 196 -10.37 25.65 -7.68
C SER A 196 -9.42 24.44 -7.66
N LYS A 197 -9.71 23.41 -8.46
CA LYS A 197 -8.82 22.25 -8.61
C LYS A 197 -7.47 22.66 -9.19
N GLU A 198 -7.45 23.60 -10.12
CA GLU A 198 -6.26 24.14 -10.76
C GLU A 198 -5.42 24.97 -9.78
N GLU A 199 -6.08 25.78 -8.94
CA GLU A 199 -5.37 26.53 -7.90
C GLU A 199 -4.80 25.60 -6.84
N LEU A 200 -5.54 24.57 -6.42
CA LEU A 200 -5.04 23.56 -5.49
C LEU A 200 -3.82 22.82 -6.07
N LEU A 201 -3.86 22.40 -7.34
CA LEU A 201 -2.72 21.74 -7.97
C LEU A 201 -1.49 22.67 -8.00
N ALA A 202 -1.68 23.94 -8.35
CA ALA A 202 -0.60 24.92 -8.37
C ALA A 202 -0.05 25.19 -6.96
N PHE A 203 -0.91 25.25 -5.95
CA PHE A 203 -0.51 25.46 -4.56
C PHE A 203 0.22 24.24 -3.99
N SER A 204 -0.26 23.02 -4.27
CA SER A 204 0.43 21.78 -3.93
C SER A 204 1.83 21.76 -4.55
N ASN A 205 1.98 22.10 -5.83
CA ASN A 205 3.29 22.18 -6.48
C ASN A 205 4.20 23.24 -5.84
N PHE A 206 3.65 24.37 -5.41
CA PHE A 206 4.39 25.39 -4.65
C PHE A 206 4.88 24.84 -3.30
N LEU A 207 4.02 24.15 -2.55
CA LEU A 207 4.39 23.53 -1.28
C LEU A 207 5.50 22.49 -1.48
N ILE A 208 5.38 21.64 -2.51
CA ILE A 208 6.41 20.65 -2.86
C ILE A 208 7.76 21.31 -3.18
N ALA A 209 7.76 22.38 -3.96
CA ALA A 209 8.98 23.10 -4.32
C ALA A 209 9.64 23.77 -3.11
N ARG A 210 8.83 24.20 -2.13
CA ARG A 210 9.30 24.80 -0.87
C ARG A 210 9.83 23.74 0.10
N ASP A 211 9.06 22.69 0.33
CA ASP A 211 9.35 21.60 1.25
C ASP A 211 8.47 20.39 0.92
N PRO A 212 9.01 19.32 0.31
CA PRO A 212 8.23 18.15 -0.05
C PRO A 212 7.69 17.40 1.17
N THR A 213 8.18 17.69 2.38
CA THR A 213 7.72 17.07 3.64
C THR A 213 6.51 17.77 4.25
N TYR A 214 5.89 18.74 3.57
CA TYR A 214 4.67 19.40 4.09
C TYR A 214 3.54 18.47 4.54
N PRO A 215 3.37 17.24 4.02
CA PRO A 215 2.39 16.32 4.57
C PRO A 215 2.58 16.06 6.07
N SER A 216 3.84 16.04 6.53
CA SER A 216 4.18 15.83 7.94
C SER A 216 3.99 17.07 8.83
N TRP A 217 3.68 18.24 8.25
CA TRP A 217 3.54 19.47 9.03
C TRP A 217 2.37 19.43 10.01
N SER A 218 1.33 18.65 9.71
CA SER A 218 0.16 18.50 10.55
C SER A 218 -0.58 17.21 10.23
N ASP A 219 -1.07 16.52 11.25
CA ASP A 219 -2.15 15.55 11.07
C ASP A 219 -3.44 16.27 10.67
N ALA A 220 -4.31 15.55 9.98
CA ALA A 220 -5.69 15.96 9.73
C ALA A 220 -6.64 15.28 10.72
N GLU A 221 -7.73 15.97 11.07
CA GLU A 221 -8.85 15.42 11.82
C GLU A 221 -10.14 15.60 11.02
N HIS A 222 -10.99 14.58 11.10
CA HIS A 222 -12.32 14.68 10.52
C HIS A 222 -13.19 15.60 11.38
N ILE A 223 -13.82 16.58 10.74
CA ILE A 223 -14.88 17.38 11.36
C ILE A 223 -16.21 17.03 10.71
N LYS A 224 -17.26 16.92 11.53
CA LYS A 224 -18.60 16.73 11.01
C LYS A 224 -19.00 17.97 10.19
N GLY A 225 -19.08 17.80 8.88
CA GLY A 225 -19.62 18.81 7.99
C GLY A 225 -21.16 18.74 7.94
N ASP A 226 -21.79 19.89 7.79
CA ASP A 226 -23.24 19.99 7.52
C ASP A 226 -23.56 19.89 6.01
N LYS A 227 -22.53 19.77 5.16
CA LYS A 227 -22.70 19.71 3.71
C LYS A 227 -22.98 18.29 3.24
N ILE A 228 -23.87 18.21 2.26
CA ILE A 228 -24.28 16.99 1.58
C ILE A 228 -23.82 17.10 0.12
N ASN A 229 -23.27 16.03 -0.44
CA ASN A 229 -22.90 15.96 -1.86
C ASN A 229 -24.14 15.81 -2.75
N GLU A 230 -23.97 15.89 -4.07
CA GLU A 230 -25.08 15.77 -5.03
C GLU A 230 -25.85 14.45 -4.91
N ALA A 231 -25.22 13.41 -4.36
CA ALA A 231 -25.81 12.10 -4.13
C ALA A 231 -26.48 11.96 -2.75
N GLY A 232 -26.62 13.03 -1.97
CA GLY A 232 -27.30 12.98 -0.67
C GLY A 232 -26.43 12.52 0.51
N ASN A 233 -25.13 12.30 0.30
CA ASN A 233 -24.22 11.80 1.34
C ASN A 233 -23.47 12.94 2.04
N PRO A 234 -23.20 12.85 3.36
CA PRO A 234 -22.36 13.80 4.06
C PRO A 234 -20.98 13.94 3.40
N ILE A 235 -20.54 15.17 3.22
CA ILE A 235 -19.17 15.45 2.79
C ILE A 235 -18.26 15.29 4.00
N TRP A 236 -17.32 14.35 3.90
CA TRP A 236 -16.24 14.19 4.86
C TRP A 236 -15.27 15.36 4.70
N VAL A 237 -15.12 16.16 5.74
CA VAL A 237 -14.22 17.33 5.74
C VAL A 237 -13.09 17.05 6.70
N TYR A 238 -11.86 17.12 6.20
CA TYR A 238 -10.66 16.92 6.98
C TYR A 238 -9.93 18.24 7.16
N VAL A 239 -9.64 18.61 8.41
CA VAL A 239 -8.93 19.85 8.74
C VAL A 239 -7.61 19.55 9.42
N MET A 240 -6.57 20.27 9.02
CA MET A 240 -5.25 20.19 9.61
C MET A 240 -5.28 20.75 11.03
N LYS A 241 -4.73 20.01 11.98
CA LYS A 241 -4.59 20.40 13.39
C LYS A 241 -3.71 21.65 13.59
N LYS A 242 -2.75 21.90 12.69
CA LYS A 242 -1.86 23.08 12.68
C LYS A 242 -2.08 23.90 11.41
N PRO A 243 -3.21 24.63 11.31
CA PRO A 243 -3.64 25.26 10.06
C PRO A 243 -2.81 26.49 9.67
N GLU A 244 -2.10 27.13 10.60
CA GLU A 244 -1.40 28.40 10.40
C GLU A 244 -0.28 28.28 9.36
N ARG A 245 0.49 27.18 9.40
CA ARG A 245 1.59 26.94 8.45
C ARG A 245 1.12 26.91 6.99
N PHE A 246 -0.03 26.30 6.74
CA PHE A 246 -0.61 26.23 5.40
C PHE A 246 -1.16 27.58 4.94
N TYR A 247 -1.71 28.36 5.86
CA TYR A 247 -2.19 29.71 5.57
C TYR A 247 -1.05 30.66 5.22
N GLU A 248 0.03 30.67 6.01
CA GLU A 248 1.22 31.46 5.72
C GLU A 248 1.82 31.09 4.36
N ALA A 249 1.96 29.80 4.08
CA ALA A 249 2.43 29.32 2.78
C ALA A 249 1.51 29.72 1.63
N TYR A 250 0.18 29.74 1.84
CA TYR A 250 -0.77 30.23 0.85
C TYR A 250 -0.59 31.72 0.58
N LEU A 251 -0.39 32.55 1.61
CA LEU A 251 -0.13 33.98 1.43
C LEU A 251 1.15 34.24 0.63
N GLU A 252 2.21 33.46 0.87
CA GLU A 252 3.44 33.51 0.07
C GLU A 252 3.19 33.10 -1.39
N PHE A 253 2.49 31.99 -1.60
CA PHE A 253 2.11 31.52 -2.93
C PHE A 253 1.37 32.60 -3.74
N LYS A 254 0.44 33.32 -3.12
CA LYS A 254 -0.30 34.40 -3.82
C LYS A 254 0.59 35.57 -4.22
N LYS A 255 1.66 35.86 -3.47
CA LYS A 255 2.65 36.88 -3.85
C LYS A 255 3.50 36.47 -5.04
N THR A 256 3.75 35.17 -5.24
CA THR A 256 4.52 34.67 -6.41
C THR A 256 3.75 34.67 -7.72
N LYS A 257 2.42 34.86 -7.67
CA LYS A 257 1.53 34.91 -8.84
C LYS A 257 1.15 36.35 -9.26
N GLN A 258 1.64 37.36 -8.53
CA GLN A 258 1.51 38.77 -8.89
C GLN A 258 2.73 39.21 -9.69
#